data_AF-Q2U6F4-F1
#
_entry.id   AF-Q2U6F4-F1
#
_cell.length_a   1.000
_cell.length_b   1.000
_cell.length_c   1.000
_cell.angle_alpha   90.00
_cell.angle_beta   90.00
_cell.angle_gamma   90.00
#
_symmetry.space_group_name_H-M   'P 1'
#
loop_
_entity.id
_entity.type
_entity.pdbx_description
1 polymer ?
#
loop_
_entity_poly.entity_id
_entity_poly.type
_entity_poly.pdbx_seq_one_letter_code
_entity_poly.pdbx_strand_id
1 'polypeptide(L)'
;MASTSDVHGSSPVPTMPQPNDNGRAHMSSLSSSSSISDAENERRGRSERPRMASRKPSASILVPRDHPEIEIEEEEFPPDDARAMSPRRNSADLERLGKEARQTLQEQ
;
A
#
# COMPACT_ATOMS: atom_id res chain seq x y z
N MET A 1 -2.83 -49.37 2.56
CA MET A 1 -1.64 -48.62 2.10
C MET A 1 -1.89 -47.15 2.38
N ALA A 2 -0.96 -46.52 3.09
CA ALA A 2 -1.05 -45.13 3.57
C ALA A 2 -0.63 -44.13 2.48
N SER A 3 -1.16 -42.90 2.55
CA SER A 3 -0.54 -41.61 2.15
C SER A 3 -1.54 -40.49 2.49
N THR A 4 -1.51 -39.95 3.71
CA THR A 4 -0.83 -38.71 4.13
C THR A 4 -1.36 -37.45 3.44
N SER A 5 -2.01 -36.63 4.26
CA SER A 5 -2.49 -35.27 4.03
C SER A 5 -1.35 -34.30 3.71
N ASP A 6 -1.41 -33.62 2.57
CA ASP A 6 -0.55 -32.47 2.30
C ASP A 6 -1.19 -31.19 2.82
N VAL A 7 -0.57 -30.71 3.89
CA VAL A 7 -0.84 -29.44 4.56
C VAL A 7 -0.43 -28.31 3.61
N HIS A 8 -1.37 -27.44 3.26
CA HIS A 8 -1.02 -26.22 2.53
C HIS A 8 -0.36 -25.27 3.52
N GLY A 9 0.97 -25.23 3.48
CA GLY A 9 1.77 -24.26 4.21
C GLY A 9 1.38 -22.86 3.77
N SER A 10 0.64 -22.16 4.64
CA SER A 10 0.38 -20.73 4.50
C SER A 10 1.71 -19.99 4.64
N SER A 11 2.27 -19.52 3.53
CA SER A 11 3.39 -18.58 3.57
C SER A 11 2.94 -17.31 4.31
N PRO A 12 3.71 -16.80 5.30
CA PRO A 12 3.35 -15.58 5.99
C PRO A 12 3.46 -14.39 5.02
N VAL A 13 2.33 -13.74 4.75
CA VAL A 13 2.30 -12.45 4.05
C VAL A 13 3.04 -11.40 4.88
N PRO A 14 3.94 -10.59 4.27
CA PRO A 14 4.59 -9.51 5.00
C PRO A 14 3.55 -8.49 5.46
N THR A 15 3.49 -8.29 6.77
CA THR A 15 2.63 -7.29 7.41
C THR A 15 3.00 -5.89 6.92
N MET A 16 2.06 -5.22 6.24
CA MET A 16 2.19 -3.79 5.93
C MET A 16 2.18 -2.97 7.23
N PRO A 17 3.01 -1.90 7.35
CA PRO A 17 2.98 -1.04 8.52
C PRO A 17 1.61 -0.38 8.62
N GLN A 18 0.87 -0.67 9.69
CA GLN A 18 -0.36 0.03 10.01
C GLN A 18 -0.02 1.40 10.61
N PRO A 19 -0.68 2.50 10.18
CA PRO A 19 -0.55 3.77 10.88
C PRO A 19 -1.10 3.61 12.29
N ASN A 20 -0.20 3.66 13.27
CA ASN A 20 -0.51 3.49 14.67
C ASN A 20 -1.20 4.78 15.19
N ASP A 21 -2.52 4.77 15.26
CA ASP A 21 -3.33 5.84 15.86
C ASP A 21 -3.35 5.64 17.38
N ASN A 22 -2.28 6.08 18.06
CA ASN A 22 -2.25 6.13 19.51
C ASN A 22 -1.46 7.34 19.98
N GLY A 23 -2.21 8.34 20.45
CA GLY A 23 -1.69 9.54 21.07
C GLY A 23 -0.72 9.21 22.20
N ARG A 24 0.51 9.72 22.09
CA ARG A 24 1.40 9.85 23.23
C ARG A 24 2.21 11.13 23.10
N ALA A 25 2.01 11.98 24.10
CA ALA A 25 2.52 13.33 24.24
C ALA A 25 4.03 13.45 23.94
N HIS A 26 4.38 14.37 23.05
CA HIS A 26 5.67 15.04 23.07
C HIS A 26 5.51 16.31 23.92
N MET A 27 6.22 16.36 25.04
CA MET A 27 6.19 17.45 26.00
C MET A 27 6.96 18.68 25.49
N SER A 28 6.24 19.79 25.44
CA SER A 28 6.63 21.15 25.85
C SER A 28 7.75 21.90 25.11
N SER A 29 7.34 22.86 24.26
CA SER A 29 7.99 24.17 24.23
C SER A 29 6.95 25.26 24.47
N LEU A 30 7.16 25.98 25.57
CA LEU A 30 6.30 27.00 26.18
C LEU A 30 6.05 28.20 25.26
N SER A 31 4.81 28.71 25.23
CA SER A 31 4.50 30.14 25.00
C SER A 31 3.05 30.50 25.40
N SER A 32 2.93 31.14 26.56
CA SER A 32 2.13 32.32 26.90
C SER A 32 0.61 32.41 26.62
N SER A 33 -0.15 32.36 27.73
CA SER A 33 -1.10 33.38 28.24
C SER A 33 -2.21 33.95 27.33
N SER A 34 -3.48 33.68 27.67
CA SER A 34 -4.36 34.68 28.33
C SER A 34 -5.74 34.11 28.68
N SER A 35 -6.27 34.64 29.77
CA SER A 35 -7.50 34.31 30.52
C SER A 35 -8.81 34.45 29.74
N ILE A 36 -9.83 33.66 30.10
CA ILE A 36 -11.09 34.11 30.74
C ILE A 36 -11.91 32.88 31.18
N SER A 37 -12.49 32.95 32.36
CA SER A 37 -13.46 31.99 32.88
C SER A 37 -14.86 32.22 32.31
N ASP A 38 -15.70 31.21 32.51
CA ASP A 38 -17.15 31.30 32.79
C ASP A 38 -18.15 31.03 31.64
N ALA A 39 -19.22 30.36 32.05
CA ALA A 39 -20.51 30.13 31.40
C ALA A 39 -20.59 29.15 30.20
N GLU A 40 -21.15 27.98 30.50
CA GLU A 40 -22.40 27.49 29.88
C GLU A 40 -22.68 28.06 28.48
N ASN A 41 -22.18 27.39 27.44
CA ASN A 41 -22.86 27.45 26.16
C ASN A 41 -22.65 26.14 25.41
N GLU A 42 -23.68 25.30 25.46
CA GLU A 42 -24.17 24.49 24.35
C GLU A 42 -23.14 24.31 23.22
N ARG A 43 -22.33 23.24 23.25
CA ARG A 43 -21.34 22.95 22.20
C ARG A 43 -22.01 22.51 20.88
N ARG A 44 -22.85 23.38 20.31
CA ARG A 44 -23.23 23.36 18.89
C ARG A 44 -22.00 23.82 18.12
N GLY A 45 -21.19 22.87 17.66
CA GLY A 45 -19.99 23.26 16.92
C GLY A 45 -19.10 22.15 16.37
N ARG A 46 -19.45 20.87 16.51
CA ARG A 46 -18.87 19.85 15.63
C ARG A 46 -19.82 19.68 14.47
N SER A 47 -19.53 20.34 13.35
CA SER A 47 -20.12 20.00 12.06
C SER A 47 -20.02 18.48 11.90
N GLU A 48 -21.16 17.81 12.03
CA GLU A 48 -21.25 16.36 11.99
C GLU A 48 -20.71 15.92 10.62
N ARG A 49 -19.65 15.10 10.60
CA ARG A 49 -19.06 14.62 9.34
C ARG A 49 -20.18 13.95 8.53
N PRO A 50 -20.29 14.22 7.21
CA PRO A 50 -21.30 13.59 6.37
C PRO A 50 -21.26 12.08 6.58
N ARG A 51 -22.41 11.48 6.89
CA ARG A 51 -22.49 10.03 7.08
C ARG A 51 -22.10 9.35 5.78
N MET A 52 -21.09 8.49 5.84
CA MET A 52 -20.68 7.70 4.69
C MET A 52 -21.86 6.80 4.30
N ALA A 53 -22.39 7.00 3.10
CA ALA A 53 -23.40 6.11 2.55
C ALA A 53 -22.86 4.67 2.55
N SER A 54 -23.71 3.69 2.85
CA SER A 54 -23.36 2.28 2.73
C SER A 54 -22.92 2.00 1.28
N ARG A 55 -21.62 1.86 1.07
CA ARG A 55 -21.07 1.51 -0.23
C ARG A 55 -21.17 -0.01 -0.38
N LYS A 56 -21.73 -0.45 -1.51
CA LYS A 56 -21.67 -1.87 -1.91
C LYS A 56 -20.20 -2.29 -2.00
N PRO A 57 -19.82 -3.49 -1.53
CA PRO A 57 -18.45 -3.97 -1.73
C PRO A 57 -18.14 -3.99 -3.23
N SER A 58 -16.97 -3.47 -3.62
CA SER A 58 -16.48 -3.56 -4.99
C SER A 58 -16.28 -5.03 -5.38
N ALA A 59 -16.43 -5.33 -6.67
CA ALA A 59 -16.08 -6.63 -7.20
C ALA A 59 -14.58 -6.95 -6.97
N SER A 60 -14.25 -8.23 -6.97
CA SER A 60 -12.86 -8.69 -6.87
C SER A 60 -12.04 -8.18 -8.06
N ILE A 61 -10.84 -7.68 -7.77
CA ILE A 61 -9.85 -7.28 -8.78
C ILE A 61 -9.05 -8.48 -9.34
N LEU A 62 -9.33 -9.71 -8.88
CA LEU A 62 -8.57 -10.88 -9.33
C LEU A 62 -8.95 -11.26 -10.77
N VAL A 63 -7.98 -11.10 -11.67
CA VAL A 63 -8.04 -11.61 -13.05
C VAL A 63 -7.47 -13.03 -13.08
N PRO A 64 -8.16 -14.01 -13.70
CA PRO A 64 -7.62 -15.36 -13.90
C PRO A 64 -6.29 -15.33 -14.65
N ARG A 65 -5.40 -16.27 -14.32
CA ARG A 65 -4.07 -16.35 -14.95
C ARG A 65 -4.12 -16.56 -16.46
N ASP A 66 -5.13 -17.25 -16.97
CA ASP A 66 -5.26 -17.56 -18.40
C ASP A 66 -6.08 -16.50 -19.16
N HIS A 67 -6.31 -15.32 -18.55
CA HIS A 67 -7.04 -14.25 -19.21
C HIS A 67 -6.19 -13.68 -20.37
N PRO A 68 -6.74 -13.53 -21.58
CA PRO A 68 -5.95 -13.23 -22.78
C PRO A 68 -5.22 -11.89 -22.73
N GLU A 69 -5.70 -10.95 -21.91
CA GLU A 69 -5.19 -9.57 -21.81
C GLU A 69 -4.25 -9.34 -20.59
N ILE A 70 -3.64 -10.38 -20.01
CA ILE A 70 -2.71 -10.19 -18.86
C ILE A 70 -1.30 -9.76 -19.26
N GLU A 71 -0.90 -10.01 -20.51
CA GLU A 71 0.42 -9.65 -21.01
C GLU A 71 0.41 -8.19 -21.45
N ILE A 72 1.35 -7.40 -20.94
CA ILE A 72 1.52 -6.01 -21.37
C ILE A 72 2.15 -6.06 -22.75
N GLU A 73 1.40 -5.60 -23.77
CA GLU A 73 1.93 -5.44 -25.13
C GLU A 73 3.12 -4.47 -25.15
N GLU A 74 4.05 -4.67 -26.08
CA GLU A 74 5.16 -3.73 -26.26
C GLU A 74 4.62 -2.36 -26.70
N GLU A 75 4.60 -1.40 -25.77
CA GLU A 75 4.16 -0.02 -26.03
C GLU A 75 5.14 0.65 -27.01
N GLU A 76 4.64 1.08 -28.17
CA GLU A 76 5.41 1.88 -29.13
C GLU A 76 5.43 3.35 -28.69
N PHE A 77 6.63 3.85 -28.38
CA PHE A 77 6.82 5.22 -27.93
C PHE A 77 7.08 6.16 -29.12
N PRO A 78 6.53 7.38 -29.11
CA PRO A 78 6.91 8.41 -30.07
C PRO A 78 8.44 8.67 -30.07
N PRO A 79 9.03 9.04 -31.21
CA PRO A 79 10.48 9.24 -31.32
C PRO A 79 11.01 10.36 -30.41
N ASP A 80 10.17 11.36 -30.08
CA ASP A 80 10.50 12.46 -29.18
C ASP A 80 10.17 12.17 -27.70
N ASP A 81 9.64 10.99 -27.37
CA ASP A 81 9.38 10.61 -25.98
C ASP A 81 10.72 10.41 -25.24
N ALA A 82 10.89 11.09 -24.11
CA ALA A 82 12.07 10.96 -23.26
C ALA A 82 12.34 9.51 -22.81
N ARG A 83 11.30 8.66 -22.75
CA ARG A 83 11.41 7.22 -22.47
C ARG A 83 12.12 6.46 -23.60
N ALA A 84 12.06 6.94 -24.84
CA ALA A 84 12.77 6.38 -25.99
C ALA A 84 14.25 6.81 -26.03
N MET A 85 14.56 7.99 -25.46
CA MET A 85 15.90 8.59 -25.45
C MET A 85 16.73 8.29 -24.19
N SER A 86 16.13 7.73 -23.15
CA SER A 86 16.83 7.40 -21.89
C SER A 86 17.42 5.98 -21.92
N PRO A 87 18.64 5.74 -21.40
CA PRO A 87 19.18 4.39 -21.28
C PRO A 87 18.25 3.49 -20.47
N ARG A 88 17.64 2.50 -21.12
CA ARG A 88 16.81 1.48 -20.46
C ARG A 88 17.71 0.41 -19.85
N ARG A 89 17.30 -0.18 -18.72
CA ARG A 89 17.94 -1.41 -18.21
C ARG A 89 17.81 -2.49 -19.27
N ASN A 90 18.91 -3.16 -19.59
CA ASN A 90 18.87 -4.25 -20.57
C ASN A 90 18.21 -5.50 -19.94
N SER A 91 17.84 -6.46 -20.78
CA SER A 91 17.25 -7.72 -20.32
C SER A 91 18.14 -8.50 -19.34
N ALA A 92 19.47 -8.43 -19.50
CA ALA A 92 20.42 -9.06 -18.58
C ALA A 92 20.43 -8.39 -17.19
N ASP A 93 20.23 -7.06 -17.10
CA ASP A 93 20.14 -6.32 -15.84
C ASP A 93 18.85 -6.63 -15.08
N LEU A 94 17.76 -6.91 -15.82
CA LEU A 94 16.51 -7.39 -15.23
C LEU A 94 16.65 -8.82 -14.72
N GLU A 95 17.27 -9.71 -15.51
CA GLU A 95 17.51 -11.09 -15.10
C GLU A 95 18.39 -11.15 -13.84
N ARG A 96 19.48 -10.36 -13.80
CA ARG A 96 20.36 -10.26 -12.64
C ARG A 96 19.61 -9.81 -11.40
N LEU A 97 18.81 -8.74 -11.50
CA LEU A 97 18.01 -8.25 -10.38
C LEU A 97 17.02 -9.31 -9.88
N GLY A 98 16.38 -10.04 -10.78
CA GLY A 98 15.47 -11.12 -10.43
C GLY A 98 16.17 -12.32 -9.78
N LYS A 99 17.46 -12.55 -10.08
CA LYS A 99 18.28 -13.54 -9.38
C LYS A 99 18.65 -13.06 -7.97
N GLU A 100 19.16 -11.85 -7.85
CA GLU A 100 19.54 -11.23 -6.57
C GLU A 100 18.35 -11.20 -5.60
N ALA A 101 17.16 -10.78 -6.06
CA ALA A 101 15.96 -10.75 -5.24
C ALA A 101 15.50 -12.14 -4.76
N ARG A 102 15.65 -13.18 -5.59
CA ARG A 102 15.32 -14.55 -5.18
C ARG A 102 16.31 -15.10 -4.17
N GLN A 103 17.58 -14.75 -4.32
CA GLN A 103 18.62 -15.15 -3.38
C GLN A 103 18.39 -14.53 -2.00
N THR A 104 18.09 -13.23 -1.92
CA THR A 104 17.87 -12.56 -0.61
C THR A 104 16.66 -13.10 0.14
N LEU A 105 15.64 -13.62 -0.56
CA LEU A 105 14.50 -14.29 0.07
C LEU A 105 14.84 -15.70 0.59
N GLN A 106 15.82 -16.37 0.01
CA GLN A 106 16.29 -17.68 0.48
C GLN A 106 17.23 -17.56 1.69
N GLU A 107 17.88 -16.41 1.85
CA GLU A 107 18.81 -16.13 2.95
C GLU A 107 18.12 -15.61 4.23
N GLN A 108 16.79 -15.45 4.24
CA GLN A 108 15.97 -15.08 5.41
C GLN A 108 15.23 -16.29 6.01
#